data_AF-A0A924S165-F1
#
_entry.id   AF-A0A924S165-F1
#
_cell.length_a   1.000
_cell.length_b   1.000
_cell.length_c   1.000
_cell.angle_alpha   90.00
_cell.angle_beta   90.00
_cell.angle_gamma   90.00
#
_symmetry.space_group_name_H-M   'P 1'
#
loop_
_entity.id
_entity.type
_entity.pdbx_description
1 polymer ?
#
loop_
_entity_poly.entity_id
_entity_poly.type
_entity_poly.pdbx_seq_one_letter_code
_entity_poly.pdbx_strand_id
1 'polypeptide(L)'
;MSTRSTLDFLLYDWLKVDQLSERERFAEHSRATFDAVLDTCERLARDKFAPFNRLLDTEEPRVENGRVRLPQATHDALHAYAATGMIAASQDADIGGMQLPCVVEKAANAFFSQACIAMGGYVMLTHGNAGLLMAHGTPKQQEVFAAREFAGEWFGTMCLSEPQAGSSLSDIATRATPDGDAFEADPLGPRYKLVGNKMWISAGEHEITPNIVPLVLAKIPDADGKLPAGVKGISLFIVPKHHVDADGALTGVRNDVSLAGLNHKLGYRGTTNTLLNSGEKGGAVG
;
A
#
# COMPACT_ATOMS: atom_id res chain seq x y z
N MET A 1 -3.66 18.44 27.17
CA MET A 1 -3.26 17.05 27.43
C MET A 1 -2.52 16.56 26.20
N SER A 2 -1.28 16.06 26.35
CA SER A 2 -0.58 15.43 25.23
C SER A 2 -1.30 14.14 24.86
N THR A 3 -1.46 13.83 23.58
CA THR A 3 -2.04 12.55 23.12
C THR A 3 -1.35 11.35 23.77
N ARG A 4 -0.04 11.48 24.07
CA ARG A 4 0.76 10.41 24.66
C ARG A 4 0.23 9.92 26.01
N SER A 5 -0.12 10.80 26.94
CA SER A 5 -0.60 10.38 28.26
C SER A 5 -1.90 9.59 28.19
N THR A 6 -2.76 9.91 27.23
CA THR A 6 -3.99 9.14 26.98
C THR A 6 -3.68 7.77 26.39
N LEU A 7 -2.74 7.69 25.45
CA LEU A 7 -2.30 6.40 24.90
C LEU A 7 -1.66 5.52 25.98
N ASP A 8 -0.80 6.06 26.84
CA ASP A 8 -0.15 5.30 27.91
C ASP A 8 -1.20 4.70 28.88
N PHE A 9 -2.20 5.49 29.27
CA PHE A 9 -3.31 5.01 30.09
C PHE A 9 -4.09 3.87 29.39
N LEU A 10 -4.46 4.07 28.12
CA LEU A 10 -5.20 3.05 27.38
C LEU A 10 -4.39 1.77 27.22
N LEU A 11 -3.09 1.87 26.92
CA LEU A 11 -2.22 0.74 26.67
C LEU A 11 -1.89 -0.01 27.97
N TYR A 12 -1.42 0.67 29.01
CA TYR A 12 -0.87 0.02 30.20
C TYR A 12 -1.89 -0.17 31.32
N ASP A 13 -2.73 0.84 31.59
CA ASP A 13 -3.67 0.77 32.72
C ASP A 13 -4.95 0.00 32.34
N TRP A 14 -5.46 0.23 31.12
CA TRP A 14 -6.71 -0.39 30.67
C TRP A 14 -6.49 -1.71 29.93
N LEU A 15 -5.71 -1.70 28.85
CA LEU A 15 -5.50 -2.89 27.99
C LEU A 15 -4.41 -3.82 28.51
N LYS A 16 -3.54 -3.35 29.40
CA LYS A 16 -2.42 -4.11 30.00
C LYS A 16 -1.52 -4.76 28.93
N VAL A 17 -1.13 -3.98 27.92
CA VAL A 17 -0.38 -4.50 26.75
C VAL A 17 0.98 -5.08 27.10
N ASP A 18 1.55 -4.71 28.25
CA ASP A 18 2.76 -5.29 28.80
C ASP A 18 2.62 -6.79 29.08
N GLN A 19 1.43 -7.28 29.41
CA GLN A 19 1.17 -8.72 29.59
C GLN A 19 1.28 -9.52 28.28
N LEU A 20 1.27 -8.85 27.13
CA LEU A 20 1.44 -9.55 25.84
C LEU A 20 2.82 -10.19 25.73
N SER A 21 3.85 -9.67 26.41
CA SER A 21 5.19 -10.27 26.42
C SER A 21 5.24 -11.63 27.11
N GLU A 22 4.19 -12.05 27.82
CA GLU A 22 4.07 -13.42 28.36
C GLU A 22 3.80 -14.45 27.27
N ARG A 23 3.37 -14.02 26.08
CA ARG A 23 3.16 -14.90 24.93
C ARG A 23 4.48 -15.10 24.19
N GLU A 24 4.75 -16.34 23.78
CA GLU A 24 5.97 -16.71 23.04
C GLU A 24 6.29 -15.75 21.88
N ARG A 25 5.28 -15.41 21.07
CA ARG A 25 5.43 -14.47 19.95
C ARG A 25 5.93 -13.08 20.36
N PHE A 26 5.71 -12.62 21.58
CA PHE A 26 6.09 -11.27 22.01
C PHE A 26 7.11 -11.28 23.15
N ALA A 27 7.71 -12.44 23.44
CA ALA A 27 8.60 -12.64 24.59
C ALA A 27 9.89 -11.79 24.54
N GLU A 28 10.32 -11.39 23.34
CA GLU A 28 11.46 -10.50 23.13
C GLU A 28 11.12 -9.01 23.37
N HIS A 29 9.86 -8.70 23.69
CA HIS A 29 9.42 -7.34 23.97
C HIS A 29 9.24 -7.08 25.47
N SER A 30 9.27 -5.80 25.82
CA SER A 30 8.97 -5.29 27.14
C SER A 30 8.23 -3.96 27.02
N ARG A 31 7.74 -3.45 28.16
CA ARG A 31 7.24 -2.08 28.22
C ARG A 31 8.26 -1.06 27.70
N ALA A 32 9.54 -1.22 28.02
CA ALA A 32 10.59 -0.32 27.55
C ALA A 32 10.73 -0.33 26.02
N THR A 33 10.59 -1.50 25.37
CA THR A 33 10.61 -1.56 23.90
C THR A 33 9.38 -0.89 23.30
N PHE A 34 8.20 -1.05 23.90
CA PHE A 34 6.97 -0.39 23.44
C PHE A 34 7.07 1.13 23.59
N ASP A 35 7.56 1.62 24.73
CA ASP A 35 7.76 3.05 24.98
C ASP A 35 8.75 3.67 23.98
N ALA A 36 9.85 2.97 23.66
CA ALA A 36 10.83 3.44 22.68
C ALA A 36 10.25 3.56 21.25
N VAL A 37 9.36 2.63 20.86
CA VAL A 37 8.65 2.68 19.58
C VAL A 37 7.71 3.88 19.55
N LEU A 38 6.91 4.07 20.59
CA LEU A 38 5.98 5.20 20.70
C LEU A 38 6.74 6.55 20.70
N ASP A 39 7.84 6.67 21.44
CA ASP A 39 8.67 7.88 21.49
C ASP A 39 9.26 8.23 20.12
N THR A 40 9.73 7.22 19.39
CA THR A 40 10.29 7.39 18.06
C THR A 40 9.23 7.84 17.06
N CYS A 41 8.05 7.22 17.09
CA CYS A 41 6.94 7.58 16.22
C CYS A 41 6.37 8.97 16.54
N GLU A 42 6.22 9.30 17.82
CA GLU A 42 5.75 10.62 18.26
C GLU A 42 6.70 11.73 17.82
N ARG A 43 8.02 11.54 18.02
CA ARG A 43 9.05 12.48 17.59
C ARG A 43 9.03 12.65 16.07
N LEU A 44 9.02 11.55 15.31
CA LEU A 44 8.99 11.62 13.85
C LEU A 44 7.73 12.31 13.34
N ALA A 45 6.56 11.99 13.90
CA ALA A 45 5.31 12.64 13.54
C ALA A 45 5.35 14.15 13.83
N ARG A 46 5.91 14.56 14.97
CA ARG A 46 6.08 15.97 15.34
C ARG A 46 7.02 16.72 14.42
N ASP A 47 8.13 16.10 14.02
CA ASP A 47 9.22 16.78 13.32
C ASP A 47 9.05 16.75 11.79
N LYS A 48 8.44 15.69 11.24
CA LYS A 48 8.38 15.43 9.80
C LYS A 48 6.97 15.38 9.21
N PHE A 49 5.91 15.25 10.03
CA PHE A 49 4.53 15.16 9.53
C PHE A 49 3.73 16.42 9.88
N ALA A 50 3.64 16.74 11.18
CA ALA A 50 2.79 17.82 11.69
C ALA A 50 3.06 19.20 11.05
N PRO A 51 4.33 19.62 10.82
CA PRO A 51 4.61 20.94 10.24
C PRO A 51 4.11 21.08 8.80
N PHE A 52 3.95 19.96 8.08
CA PHE A 52 3.63 19.95 6.66
C PHE A 52 2.17 19.58 6.36
N ASN A 53 1.35 19.32 7.38
CA ASN A 53 -0.06 18.98 7.18
C ASN A 53 -0.81 20.07 6.41
N ARG A 54 -0.57 21.35 6.75
CA ARG A 54 -1.17 22.48 6.03
C ARG A 54 -0.62 22.61 4.61
N LEU A 55 0.69 22.41 4.43
CA LEU A 55 1.34 22.48 3.11
C LEU A 55 0.70 21.49 2.13
N LEU A 56 0.51 20.25 2.55
CA LEU A 56 -0.09 19.19 1.74
C LEU A 56 -1.59 19.39 1.45
N ASP A 57 -2.26 20.25 2.22
CA ASP A 57 -3.63 20.65 1.95
C ASP A 57 -3.71 21.80 0.94
N THR A 58 -2.74 22.74 0.96
CA THR A 58 -2.69 23.86 0.02
C THR A 58 -2.03 23.55 -1.31
N GLU A 59 -1.02 22.69 -1.29
CA GLU A 59 -0.25 22.27 -2.46
C GLU A 59 -0.68 20.86 -2.87
N GLU A 60 -1.77 20.79 -3.61
CA GLU A 60 -2.29 19.51 -4.10
C GLU A 60 -1.32 18.82 -5.05
N PRO A 61 -1.37 17.46 -5.10
CA PRO A 61 -0.68 16.72 -6.13
C PRO A 61 -1.12 17.19 -7.52
N ARG A 62 -0.16 17.36 -8.43
CA ARG A 62 -0.42 17.83 -9.80
C ARG A 62 0.40 17.05 -10.81
N VAL A 63 -0.08 16.99 -12.05
CA VAL A 63 0.65 16.35 -13.14
C VAL A 63 1.51 17.40 -13.85
N GLU A 64 2.83 17.19 -13.86
CA GLU A 64 3.79 18.01 -14.63
C GLU A 64 4.64 17.08 -15.49
N ASN A 65 4.67 17.31 -16.81
CA ASN A 65 5.43 16.51 -17.77
C ASN A 65 5.14 14.99 -17.67
N GLY A 66 3.86 14.65 -17.48
CA GLY A 66 3.41 13.26 -17.37
C GLY A 66 3.76 12.56 -16.05
N ARG A 67 4.29 13.29 -15.05
CA ARG A 67 4.60 12.75 -13.72
C ARG A 67 3.82 13.49 -12.65
N VAL A 68 3.45 12.77 -11.60
CA VAL A 68 2.85 13.38 -10.41
C VAL A 68 3.93 14.11 -9.62
N ARG A 69 3.66 15.36 -9.26
CA ARG A 69 4.47 16.17 -8.36
C ARG A 69 3.78 16.31 -7.02
N LEU A 70 4.55 16.06 -5.97
CA LEU A 70 4.18 16.22 -4.57
C LEU A 70 5.17 17.18 -3.92
N PRO A 71 4.80 17.85 -2.81
CA PRO A 71 5.75 18.60 -2.02
C PRO A 71 6.93 17.71 -1.57
N GLN A 72 8.16 18.24 -1.59
CA GLN A 72 9.36 17.50 -1.19
C GLN A 72 9.25 16.93 0.23
N ALA A 73 8.56 17.64 1.13
CA ALA A 73 8.28 17.19 2.49
C ALA A 73 7.58 15.82 2.54
N THR A 74 6.73 15.49 1.55
CA THR A 74 6.09 14.17 1.45
C THR A 74 7.13 13.07 1.25
N HIS A 75 8.09 13.28 0.35
CA HIS A 75 9.16 12.32 0.10
C HIS A 75 10.02 12.16 1.35
N ASP A 76 10.49 13.26 1.92
CA ASP A 76 11.39 13.26 3.08
C ASP A 76 10.75 12.58 4.30
N ALA A 77 9.47 12.85 4.57
CA ALA A 77 8.74 12.27 5.69
C ALA A 77 8.52 10.76 5.51
N LEU A 78 8.16 10.32 4.31
CA LEU A 78 7.86 8.91 4.02
C LEU A 78 9.13 8.06 3.95
N HIS A 79 10.24 8.59 3.44
CA HIS A 79 11.54 7.94 3.55
C HIS A 79 12.00 7.84 5.01
N ALA A 80 11.80 8.89 5.81
CA ALA A 80 12.13 8.84 7.23
C ALA A 80 11.27 7.82 8.00
N TYR A 81 9.98 7.68 7.64
CA TYR A 81 9.10 6.65 8.20
C TYR A 81 9.54 5.24 7.78
N ALA A 82 9.82 5.01 6.51
CA ALA A 82 10.30 3.71 6.03
C ALA A 82 11.59 3.28 6.75
N ALA A 83 12.51 4.23 6.97
CA ALA A 83 13.76 3.98 7.68
C ALA A 83 13.58 3.60 9.17
N THR A 84 12.41 3.81 9.77
CA THR A 84 12.14 3.32 11.13
C THR A 84 11.76 1.84 11.16
N GLY A 85 11.50 1.20 10.01
CA GLY A 85 10.99 -0.18 9.92
C GLY A 85 9.52 -0.33 10.30
N MET A 86 8.77 0.77 10.48
CA MET A 86 7.40 0.71 10.99
C MET A 86 6.39 0.13 10.00
N ILE A 87 6.71 0.07 8.70
CA ILE A 87 5.84 -0.57 7.69
C ILE A 87 5.70 -2.07 7.98
N ALA A 88 6.78 -2.71 8.46
CA ALA A 88 6.86 -4.14 8.78
C ALA A 88 6.64 -4.45 10.27
N ALA A 89 6.26 -3.48 11.10
CA ALA A 89 6.48 -3.59 12.55
C ALA A 89 5.79 -4.79 13.21
N SER A 90 4.61 -5.20 12.75
CA SER A 90 3.87 -6.35 13.28
C SER A 90 4.18 -7.69 12.59
N GLN A 91 5.00 -7.67 11.55
CA GLN A 91 5.45 -8.86 10.82
C GLN A 91 6.49 -9.65 11.63
N ASP A 92 6.68 -10.92 11.27
CA ASP A 92 7.64 -11.80 11.93
C ASP A 92 9.09 -11.30 11.74
N ALA A 93 9.93 -11.54 12.76
CA ALA A 93 11.34 -11.15 12.70
C ALA A 93 12.07 -11.83 11.53
N ASP A 94 11.71 -13.07 11.20
CA ASP A 94 12.30 -13.86 10.12
C ASP A 94 12.10 -13.24 8.72
N ILE A 95 11.09 -12.36 8.57
CA ILE A 95 10.83 -11.62 7.33
C ILE A 95 11.15 -10.13 7.46
N GLY A 96 11.97 -9.76 8.45
CA GLY A 96 12.45 -8.39 8.66
C GLY A 96 11.50 -7.49 9.45
N GLY A 97 10.45 -8.06 10.06
CA GLY A 97 9.55 -7.33 10.95
C GLY A 97 10.09 -7.15 12.36
N MET A 98 9.38 -6.37 13.18
CA MET A 98 9.70 -6.21 14.60
C MET A 98 8.90 -7.13 15.51
N GLN A 99 7.95 -7.88 14.98
CA GLN A 99 7.02 -8.74 15.72
C GLN A 99 6.20 -8.00 16.81
N LEU A 100 6.00 -6.69 16.66
CA LEU A 100 5.25 -5.90 17.62
C LEU A 100 3.80 -6.40 17.72
N PRO A 101 3.21 -6.39 18.93
CA PRO A 101 1.78 -6.56 19.07
C PRO A 101 1.03 -5.51 18.25
N CYS A 102 0.03 -5.94 17.47
CA CYS A 102 -0.78 -5.07 16.62
C CYS A 102 -1.32 -3.83 17.37
N VAL A 103 -1.73 -3.97 18.63
CA VAL A 103 -2.19 -2.84 19.45
C VAL A 103 -1.13 -1.74 19.64
N VAL A 104 0.14 -2.12 19.83
CA VAL A 104 1.26 -1.18 19.98
C VAL A 104 1.58 -0.52 18.63
N GLU A 105 1.59 -1.32 17.55
CA GLU A 105 1.75 -0.82 16.18
C GLU A 105 0.66 0.21 15.81
N LYS A 106 -0.61 -0.05 16.14
CA LYS A 106 -1.72 0.89 15.89
C LYS A 106 -1.60 2.16 16.75
N ALA A 107 -1.21 2.04 18.02
CA ALA A 107 -1.00 3.20 18.87
C ALA A 107 0.15 4.09 18.35
N ALA A 108 1.25 3.50 17.90
CA ALA A 108 2.35 4.21 17.28
C ALA A 108 1.92 4.92 15.99
N ASN A 109 1.09 4.27 15.17
CA ASN A 109 0.57 4.85 13.93
C ASN A 109 -0.47 5.98 14.13
N ALA A 110 -1.07 6.07 15.31
CA ALA A 110 -2.01 7.14 15.64
C ALA A 110 -1.34 8.53 15.63
N PHE A 111 -0.06 8.63 16.00
CA PHE A 111 0.69 9.90 15.96
C PHE A 111 0.76 10.47 14.55
N PHE A 112 1.05 9.64 13.54
CA PHE A 112 1.11 10.07 12.14
C PHE A 112 -0.27 10.44 11.60
N SER A 113 -1.31 9.68 11.99
CA SER A 113 -2.69 9.94 11.59
C SER A 113 -3.18 11.29 12.12
N GLN A 114 -2.81 11.63 13.36
CA GLN A 114 -3.08 12.93 13.97
C GLN A 114 -2.23 14.05 13.32
N ALA A 115 -0.95 13.78 13.08
CA ALA A 115 0.00 14.79 12.62
C ALA A 115 -0.24 15.20 11.16
N CYS A 116 -0.36 14.23 10.25
CA CYS A 116 -0.70 14.46 8.85
C CYS A 116 -1.25 13.18 8.23
N ILE A 117 -2.58 13.05 8.23
CA ILE A 117 -3.26 11.89 7.67
C ILE A 117 -2.90 11.67 6.18
N ALA A 118 -2.70 12.76 5.43
CA ALA A 118 -2.30 12.76 4.01
C ALA A 118 -1.00 11.97 3.73
N MET A 119 0.02 12.15 4.56
CA MET A 119 1.24 11.35 4.43
C MET A 119 1.04 9.94 4.98
N GLY A 120 0.40 9.81 6.16
CA GLY A 120 0.13 8.53 6.78
C GLY A 120 -0.65 7.55 5.88
N GLY A 121 -1.49 8.06 4.99
CA GLY A 121 -2.24 7.25 4.03
C GLY A 121 -1.37 6.38 3.11
N TYR A 122 -0.21 6.86 2.65
CA TYR A 122 0.65 6.10 1.74
C TYR A 122 1.24 4.85 2.42
N VAL A 123 1.73 5.00 3.65
CA VAL A 123 2.30 3.88 4.44
C VAL A 123 1.21 2.92 4.91
N MET A 124 0.04 3.43 5.27
CA MET A 124 -1.12 2.61 5.64
C MET A 124 -1.56 1.70 4.47
N LEU A 125 -1.65 2.26 3.25
CA LEU A 125 -2.02 1.51 2.05
C LEU A 125 -0.97 0.44 1.73
N THR A 126 0.32 0.80 1.80
CA THR A 126 1.43 -0.12 1.53
C THR A 126 1.45 -1.28 2.54
N HIS A 127 1.28 -1.00 3.83
CA HIS A 127 1.18 -2.04 4.86
C HIS A 127 0.01 -3.00 4.62
N GLY A 128 -1.18 -2.47 4.28
CA GLY A 128 -2.34 -3.29 3.98
C GLY A 128 -2.17 -4.16 2.73
N ASN A 129 -1.54 -3.60 1.69
CA ASN A 129 -1.23 -4.30 0.44
C ASN A 129 -0.26 -5.46 0.67
N ALA A 130 0.90 -5.17 1.26
CA ALA A 130 1.90 -6.18 1.60
C ALA A 130 1.33 -7.26 2.52
N GLY A 131 0.50 -6.89 3.50
CA GLY A 131 -0.19 -7.85 4.37
C GLY A 131 -1.12 -8.80 3.61
N LEU A 132 -1.81 -8.32 2.57
CA LEU A 132 -2.66 -9.17 1.72
C LEU A 132 -1.82 -10.16 0.90
N LEU A 133 -0.66 -9.71 0.39
CA LEU A 133 0.32 -10.56 -0.29
C LEU A 133 0.90 -11.63 0.64
N MET A 134 1.18 -11.29 1.90
CA MET A 134 1.61 -12.29 2.89
C MET A 134 0.52 -13.34 3.17
N ALA A 135 -0.74 -12.93 3.17
CA ALA A 135 -1.85 -13.84 3.47
C ALA A 135 -2.22 -14.77 2.29
N HIS A 136 -2.06 -14.31 1.05
CA HIS A 136 -2.62 -14.98 -0.13
C HIS A 136 -1.66 -15.17 -1.30
N GLY A 137 -0.52 -14.48 -1.32
CA GLY A 137 0.49 -14.61 -2.35
C GLY A 137 1.26 -15.92 -2.25
N THR A 138 1.83 -16.36 -3.37
CA THR A 138 2.79 -17.48 -3.36
C THR A 138 4.07 -17.07 -2.62
N PRO A 139 4.90 -18.02 -2.15
CA PRO A 139 6.18 -17.69 -1.51
C PRO A 139 7.05 -16.76 -2.36
N LYS A 140 7.02 -16.93 -3.69
CA LYS A 140 7.79 -16.08 -4.59
C LYS A 140 7.23 -14.66 -4.71
N GLN A 141 5.90 -14.51 -4.72
CA GLN A 141 5.25 -13.20 -4.70
C GLN A 141 5.50 -12.46 -3.38
N GLN A 142 5.54 -13.18 -2.25
CA GLN A 142 5.88 -12.61 -0.94
C GLN A 142 7.33 -12.09 -0.92
N GLU A 143 8.28 -12.92 -1.37
CA GLU A 143 9.70 -12.57 -1.49
C GLU A 143 9.92 -11.37 -2.41
N VAL A 144 9.22 -11.31 -3.55
CA VAL A 144 9.46 -10.28 -4.57
C VAL A 144 8.73 -8.98 -4.27
N PHE A 145 7.44 -9.03 -3.92
CA PHE A 145 6.61 -7.83 -3.77
C PHE A 145 6.47 -7.41 -2.31
N ALA A 146 5.96 -8.29 -1.44
CA ALA A 146 5.66 -7.94 -0.05
C ALA A 146 6.91 -7.51 0.72
N ALA A 147 8.03 -8.22 0.55
CA ALA A 147 9.29 -7.89 1.23
C ALA A 147 9.79 -6.48 0.88
N ARG A 148 9.69 -6.06 -0.39
CA ARG A 148 10.09 -4.72 -0.85
C ARG A 148 9.15 -3.63 -0.37
N GLU A 149 7.86 -3.94 -0.26
CA GLU A 149 6.88 -3.03 0.34
C GLU A 149 7.12 -2.84 1.84
N PHE A 150 7.39 -3.91 2.58
CA PHE A 150 7.75 -3.85 4.00
C PHE A 150 9.06 -3.13 4.28
N ALA A 151 10.04 -3.25 3.39
CA ALA A 151 11.28 -2.47 3.42
C ALA A 151 11.08 -0.98 3.08
N GLY A 152 9.89 -0.61 2.58
CA GLY A 152 9.58 0.75 2.12
C GLY A 152 10.31 1.13 0.82
N GLU A 153 10.84 0.15 0.09
CA GLU A 153 11.48 0.35 -1.20
C GLU A 153 10.43 0.64 -2.27
N TRP A 154 9.30 -0.07 -2.23
CA TRP A 154 8.13 0.10 -3.11
C TRP A 154 6.88 0.36 -2.28
N PHE A 155 5.91 1.06 -2.87
CA PHE A 155 4.63 1.34 -2.20
C PHE A 155 3.49 0.55 -2.83
N GLY A 156 2.43 0.32 -2.07
CA GLY A 156 1.28 -0.49 -2.49
C GLY A 156 -0.02 0.31 -2.57
N THR A 157 -0.93 -0.13 -3.43
CA THR A 157 -2.31 0.37 -3.47
C THR A 157 -3.32 -0.70 -3.91
N MET A 158 -4.60 -0.42 -3.72
CA MET A 158 -5.71 -1.33 -4.01
C MET A 158 -6.60 -0.74 -5.11
N CYS A 159 -6.76 -1.48 -6.21
CA CYS A 159 -7.48 -1.07 -7.42
C CYS A 159 -8.80 -1.82 -7.59
N LEU A 160 -9.84 -1.37 -6.89
CA LEU A 160 -11.12 -2.08 -6.80
C LEU A 160 -12.19 -1.45 -7.71
N SER A 161 -12.62 -0.24 -7.36
CA SER A 161 -13.77 0.45 -7.96
C SER A 161 -13.51 0.94 -9.38
N GLU A 162 -14.59 1.10 -10.13
CA GLU A 162 -14.61 1.60 -11.51
C GLU A 162 -15.60 2.78 -11.60
N PRO A 163 -15.54 3.62 -12.65
CA PRO A 163 -16.44 4.77 -12.77
C PRO A 163 -17.93 4.42 -12.62
N GLN A 164 -18.33 3.23 -13.09
CA GLN A 164 -19.69 2.71 -13.00
C GLN A 164 -19.93 1.78 -11.80
N ALA A 165 -18.90 1.42 -11.03
CA ALA A 165 -18.97 0.41 -9.97
C ALA A 165 -18.21 0.83 -8.70
N GLY A 166 -18.96 1.35 -7.72
CA GLY A 166 -18.48 1.64 -6.36
C GLY A 166 -18.81 0.50 -5.40
N SER A 167 -19.94 0.62 -4.69
CA SER A 167 -20.42 -0.40 -3.73
C SER A 167 -20.73 -1.75 -4.38
N SER A 168 -21.18 -1.75 -5.63
CA SER A 168 -21.51 -2.96 -6.39
C SER A 168 -20.26 -3.52 -7.09
N LEU A 169 -19.37 -4.15 -6.33
CA LEU A 169 -18.16 -4.76 -6.88
C LEU A 169 -18.47 -5.89 -7.88
N SER A 170 -19.66 -6.48 -7.85
CA SER A 170 -20.08 -7.47 -8.86
C SER A 170 -20.09 -6.92 -10.28
N ASP A 171 -20.15 -5.59 -10.45
CA ASP A 171 -20.41 -4.92 -11.71
C ASP A 171 -19.13 -4.37 -12.36
N ILE A 172 -17.97 -4.71 -11.78
CA ILE A 172 -16.67 -4.40 -12.40
C ILE A 172 -16.57 -5.09 -13.77
N ALA A 173 -15.95 -4.37 -14.71
CA ALA A 173 -15.78 -4.76 -16.10
C ALA A 173 -14.30 -4.87 -16.52
N THR A 174 -13.35 -4.48 -15.67
CA THR A 174 -11.92 -4.75 -15.89
C THR A 174 -11.74 -6.25 -16.12
N ARG A 175 -11.10 -6.60 -17.23
CA ARG A 175 -10.88 -7.98 -17.65
C ARG A 175 -9.41 -8.35 -17.61
N ALA A 176 -9.12 -9.62 -17.34
CA ALA A 176 -7.79 -10.20 -17.35
C ALA A 176 -7.76 -11.40 -18.29
N THR A 177 -7.02 -11.31 -19.41
CA THR A 177 -6.87 -12.41 -20.37
C THR A 177 -5.49 -13.06 -20.24
N PRO A 178 -5.35 -14.39 -20.35
CA PRO A 178 -4.05 -15.06 -20.32
C PRO A 178 -3.01 -14.40 -21.24
N ASP A 179 -1.78 -14.22 -20.76
CA ASP A 179 -0.70 -13.65 -21.56
C ASP A 179 0.06 -14.72 -22.38
N GLY A 180 -0.62 -15.21 -23.42
CA GLY A 180 -0.10 -16.22 -24.35
C GLY A 180 -0.15 -17.65 -23.80
N ASP A 181 0.39 -18.62 -24.56
CA ASP A 181 0.22 -20.05 -24.27
C ASP A 181 0.95 -20.51 -22.99
N ALA A 182 2.02 -19.81 -22.60
CA ALA A 182 2.84 -20.13 -21.44
C ALA A 182 2.47 -19.32 -20.20
N PHE A 183 1.28 -18.72 -20.16
CA PHE A 183 0.86 -17.80 -19.10
C PHE A 183 0.94 -18.41 -17.70
N GLU A 184 0.69 -19.71 -17.55
CA GLU A 184 0.74 -20.42 -16.26
C GLU A 184 2.18 -20.66 -15.75
N ALA A 185 3.18 -20.54 -16.61
CA ALA A 185 4.56 -20.90 -16.32
C ALA A 185 5.44 -19.72 -15.85
N ASP A 186 4.87 -18.54 -15.64
CA ASP A 186 5.64 -17.38 -15.17
C ASP A 186 6.09 -17.60 -13.70
N PRO A 187 7.38 -17.35 -13.37
CA PRO A 187 7.91 -17.58 -12.02
C PRO A 187 7.20 -16.80 -10.91
N LEU A 188 6.52 -15.69 -11.23
CA LEU A 188 5.77 -14.88 -10.28
C LEU A 188 4.29 -15.29 -10.18
N GLY A 189 3.90 -16.39 -10.83
CA GLY A 189 2.53 -16.92 -10.88
C GLY A 189 1.86 -16.67 -12.23
N PRO A 190 0.68 -17.26 -12.48
CA PRO A 190 0.01 -17.16 -13.78
C PRO A 190 -0.19 -15.72 -14.24
N ARG A 191 0.26 -15.40 -15.46
CA ARG A 191 0.38 -14.03 -15.98
C ARG A 191 -0.78 -13.65 -16.89
N TYR A 192 -1.37 -12.49 -16.66
CA TYR A 192 -2.50 -11.98 -17.41
C TYR A 192 -2.26 -10.58 -17.96
N LYS A 193 -2.99 -10.25 -19.02
CA LYS A 193 -3.13 -8.92 -19.58
C LYS A 193 -4.44 -8.30 -19.14
N LEU A 194 -4.33 -7.24 -18.36
CA LEU A 194 -5.47 -6.51 -17.83
C LEU A 194 -5.84 -5.34 -18.75
N VAL A 195 -7.14 -5.20 -18.99
CA VAL A 195 -7.74 -4.07 -19.70
C VAL A 195 -8.94 -3.56 -18.91
N GLY A 196 -8.93 -2.28 -18.56
CA GLY A 196 -10.02 -1.64 -17.82
C GLY A 196 -9.60 -0.34 -17.14
N ASN A 197 -10.55 0.28 -16.45
CA ASN A 197 -10.35 1.58 -15.80
C ASN A 197 -10.73 1.49 -14.33
N LYS A 198 -9.88 2.03 -13.45
CA LYS A 198 -10.05 2.02 -12.00
C LYS A 198 -10.15 3.43 -11.46
N MET A 199 -11.11 3.65 -10.57
CA MET A 199 -11.51 4.96 -10.08
C MET A 199 -11.32 5.09 -8.58
N TRP A 200 -10.93 6.29 -8.15
CA TRP A 200 -10.70 6.67 -6.75
C TRP A 200 -9.54 5.93 -6.07
N ILE A 201 -8.49 5.63 -6.84
CA ILE A 201 -7.36 4.87 -6.32
C ILE A 201 -6.44 5.78 -5.53
N SER A 202 -6.45 5.62 -4.21
CA SER A 202 -5.56 6.34 -3.30
C SER A 202 -4.11 5.91 -3.51
N ALA A 203 -3.17 6.85 -3.53
CA ALA A 203 -1.76 6.59 -3.82
C ALA A 203 -1.52 5.88 -5.18
N GLY A 204 -2.46 5.95 -6.12
CA GLY A 204 -2.41 5.19 -7.36
C GLY A 204 -1.28 5.58 -8.33
N GLU A 205 -0.72 6.78 -8.18
CA GLU A 205 0.47 7.24 -8.90
C GLU A 205 1.19 8.30 -8.07
N HIS A 206 2.53 8.24 -8.05
CA HIS A 206 3.44 9.17 -7.38
C HIS A 206 4.91 8.83 -7.69
N GLU A 207 5.81 9.72 -7.31
CA GLU A 207 7.27 9.55 -7.51
C GLU A 207 8.03 9.34 -6.18
N ILE A 208 7.33 8.96 -5.10
CA ILE A 208 7.93 8.70 -3.77
C ILE A 208 8.91 7.52 -3.81
N THR A 209 8.50 6.42 -4.43
CA THR A 209 9.29 5.19 -4.61
C THR A 209 9.47 4.88 -6.10
N PRO A 210 10.51 4.13 -6.48
CA PRO A 210 10.75 3.74 -7.88
C PRO A 210 9.65 2.84 -8.47
N ASN A 211 8.93 2.09 -7.63
CA ASN A 211 7.80 1.26 -8.05
C ASN A 211 6.59 1.42 -7.13
N ILE A 212 5.42 1.13 -7.70
CA ILE A 212 4.14 1.02 -6.99
C ILE A 212 3.57 -0.36 -7.35
N VAL A 213 3.02 -1.08 -6.39
CA VAL A 213 2.43 -2.43 -6.55
C VAL A 213 0.90 -2.35 -6.39
N PRO A 214 0.14 -1.94 -7.43
CA PRO A 214 -1.30 -2.08 -7.44
C PRO A 214 -1.76 -3.54 -7.35
N LEU A 215 -2.68 -3.82 -6.42
CA LEU A 215 -3.49 -5.05 -6.45
C LEU A 215 -4.83 -4.75 -7.11
N VAL A 216 -5.05 -5.29 -8.32
CA VAL A 216 -6.16 -4.94 -9.20
C VAL A 216 -7.22 -6.03 -9.21
N LEU A 217 -8.47 -5.68 -8.92
CA LEU A 217 -9.60 -6.58 -9.15
C LEU A 217 -9.98 -6.61 -10.63
N ALA A 218 -10.03 -7.79 -11.21
CA ALA A 218 -10.49 -7.99 -12.59
C ALA A 218 -11.19 -9.34 -12.74
N LYS A 219 -11.91 -9.52 -13.84
CA LYS A 219 -12.59 -10.77 -14.18
C LYS A 219 -11.86 -11.49 -15.29
N ILE A 220 -11.62 -12.77 -15.12
CA ILE A 220 -11.12 -13.63 -16.19
C ILE A 220 -12.33 -14.02 -17.06
N PRO A 221 -12.35 -13.69 -18.36
CA PRO A 221 -13.42 -14.11 -19.24
C PRO A 221 -13.53 -15.64 -19.31
N ASP A 222 -14.74 -16.16 -19.49
CA ASP A 222 -14.95 -17.57 -19.81
C ASP A 222 -14.46 -17.93 -21.23
N ALA A 223 -14.62 -19.19 -21.63
CA ALA A 223 -14.20 -19.69 -22.94
C ALA A 223 -14.86 -18.97 -24.13
N ASP A 224 -16.03 -18.37 -23.92
CA ASP A 224 -16.76 -17.59 -24.93
C ASP A 224 -16.40 -16.08 -24.88
N GLY A 225 -15.45 -15.70 -24.02
CA GLY A 225 -14.98 -14.32 -23.84
C GLY A 225 -15.91 -13.44 -23.00
N LYS A 226 -16.89 -14.02 -22.31
CA LYS A 226 -17.85 -13.32 -21.47
C LYS A 226 -17.32 -13.18 -20.04
N LEU A 227 -17.56 -12.03 -19.42
CA LEU A 227 -17.18 -11.82 -18.03
C LEU A 227 -18.18 -12.51 -17.08
N PRO A 228 -17.72 -13.36 -16.15
CA PRO A 228 -18.62 -14.00 -15.21
C PRO A 228 -19.40 -12.98 -14.35
N ALA A 229 -20.65 -13.31 -14.03
CA ALA A 229 -21.51 -12.47 -13.22
C ALA A 229 -21.18 -12.60 -11.73
N GLY A 230 -21.42 -11.52 -10.97
CA GLY A 230 -21.26 -11.53 -9.52
C GLY A 230 -19.81 -11.49 -9.04
N VAL A 231 -19.64 -11.44 -7.72
CA VAL A 231 -18.32 -11.33 -7.07
C VAL A 231 -17.48 -12.60 -7.14
N LYS A 232 -18.10 -13.77 -7.34
CA LYS A 232 -17.38 -15.06 -7.43
C LYS A 232 -16.50 -15.17 -8.66
N GLY A 233 -16.74 -14.35 -9.69
CA GLY A 233 -15.94 -14.29 -10.90
C GLY A 233 -14.78 -13.30 -10.85
N ILE A 234 -14.53 -12.68 -9.70
CA ILE A 234 -13.49 -11.67 -9.54
C ILE A 234 -12.22 -12.34 -9.04
N SER A 235 -11.12 -12.00 -9.68
CA SER A 235 -9.76 -12.36 -9.29
C SER A 235 -8.96 -11.10 -8.93
N LEU A 236 -7.86 -11.28 -8.22
CA LEU A 236 -6.95 -10.21 -7.82
C LEU A 236 -5.58 -10.43 -8.50
N PHE A 237 -5.00 -9.36 -9.04
CA PHE A 237 -3.78 -9.38 -9.84
C PHE A 237 -2.74 -8.41 -9.28
N ILE A 238 -1.45 -8.76 -9.37
CA ILE A 238 -0.34 -7.89 -8.97
C ILE A 238 0.14 -7.15 -10.21
N VAL A 239 -0.15 -5.85 -10.33
CA VAL A 239 0.07 -5.09 -11.57
C VAL A 239 1.07 -3.96 -11.33
N PRO A 240 2.37 -4.25 -11.17
CA PRO A 240 3.34 -3.26 -10.75
C PRO A 240 3.52 -2.14 -11.80
N LYS A 241 3.79 -0.91 -11.37
CA LYS A 241 4.03 0.27 -12.22
C LYS A 241 5.17 0.05 -13.23
N HIS A 242 6.23 -0.61 -12.80
CA HIS A 242 7.33 -1.10 -13.62
C HIS A 242 7.43 -2.61 -13.52
N HIS A 243 7.76 -3.28 -14.62
CA HIS A 243 7.94 -4.72 -14.62
C HIS A 243 9.10 -5.15 -13.70
N VAL A 244 8.90 -6.32 -13.13
CA VAL A 244 9.75 -6.93 -12.11
C VAL A 244 10.12 -8.32 -12.60
N ASP A 245 11.39 -8.70 -12.51
CA ASP A 245 11.82 -10.07 -12.82
C ASP A 245 11.67 -11.02 -11.63
N ALA A 246 12.05 -12.29 -11.83
CA ALA A 246 11.93 -13.31 -10.79
C ALA A 246 12.87 -13.07 -9.59
N ASP A 247 13.96 -12.31 -9.75
CA ASP A 247 14.84 -11.94 -8.62
C ASP A 247 14.35 -10.64 -7.96
N GLY A 248 13.30 -10.05 -8.52
CA GLY A 248 12.63 -8.85 -8.07
C GLY A 248 13.34 -7.56 -8.47
N ALA A 249 14.25 -7.61 -9.43
CA ALA A 249 14.83 -6.40 -10.00
C ALA A 249 13.84 -5.72 -10.96
N LEU A 250 13.88 -4.39 -10.99
CA LEU A 250 13.13 -3.61 -11.98
C LEU A 250 13.78 -3.76 -13.35
N THR A 251 13.00 -4.14 -14.35
CA THR A 251 13.51 -4.32 -15.73
C THR A 251 13.73 -2.99 -16.47
N GLY A 252 13.30 -1.87 -15.88
CA GLY A 252 13.28 -0.55 -16.50
C GLY A 252 12.11 -0.34 -17.48
N VAL A 253 11.33 -1.38 -17.76
CA VAL A 253 10.15 -1.28 -18.63
C VAL A 253 8.94 -0.88 -17.79
N ARG A 254 8.30 0.24 -18.14
CA ARG A 254 7.06 0.67 -17.52
C ARG A 254 5.90 -0.20 -18.00
N ASN A 255 5.09 -0.68 -17.06
CA ASN A 255 3.90 -1.46 -17.35
C ASN A 255 2.81 -0.58 -18.00
N ASP A 256 1.84 -1.20 -18.66
CA ASP A 256 0.75 -0.52 -19.35
C ASP A 256 -0.37 -0.06 -18.40
N VAL A 257 0.03 0.62 -17.32
CA VAL A 257 -0.84 1.31 -16.38
C VAL A 257 -0.56 2.82 -16.48
N SER A 258 -1.55 3.56 -16.97
CA SER A 258 -1.46 5.00 -17.20
C SER A 258 -2.35 5.78 -16.24
N LEU A 259 -1.85 6.93 -15.80
CA LEU A 259 -2.64 7.89 -15.04
C LEU A 259 -3.52 8.68 -16.01
N ALA A 260 -4.84 8.48 -15.94
CA ALA A 260 -5.80 9.25 -16.73
C ALA A 260 -6.08 10.62 -16.09
N GLY A 261 -6.03 10.70 -14.75
CA GLY A 261 -6.23 11.97 -14.04
C GLY A 261 -6.13 11.86 -12.53
N LEU A 262 -6.02 13.03 -11.89
CA LEU A 262 -6.09 13.20 -10.44
C LEU A 262 -7.44 13.80 -10.06
N ASN A 263 -8.10 13.21 -9.07
CA ASN A 263 -9.37 13.73 -8.55
C ASN A 263 -9.14 14.92 -7.61
N HIS A 264 -9.93 15.97 -7.79
CA HIS A 264 -10.00 17.08 -6.83
C HIS A 264 -10.84 16.67 -5.62
N LYS A 265 -10.28 16.81 -4.42
CA LYS A 265 -10.89 16.32 -3.18
C LYS A 265 -11.19 17.48 -2.23
N LEU A 266 -12.22 17.29 -1.39
CA LEU A 266 -12.53 18.22 -0.30
C LEU A 266 -11.41 18.27 0.76
N GLY A 267 -10.80 17.12 1.06
CA GLY A 267 -9.78 16.95 2.09
C GLY A 267 -8.87 15.77 1.78
N TYR A 268 -7.95 15.43 2.69
CA TYR A 268 -6.95 14.38 2.46
C TYR A 268 -6.11 14.67 1.20
N ARG A 269 -5.91 15.96 0.89
CA ARG A 269 -5.54 16.44 -0.45
C ARG A 269 -4.15 16.01 -0.88
N GLY A 270 -3.19 15.93 0.06
CA GLY A 270 -1.81 15.50 -0.20
C GLY A 270 -1.62 14.02 -0.58
N THR A 271 -2.63 13.17 -0.42
CA THR A 271 -2.62 11.80 -0.97
C THR A 271 -3.15 11.85 -2.40
N THR A 272 -2.43 11.30 -3.37
CA THR A 272 -2.97 11.17 -4.72
C THR A 272 -4.23 10.32 -4.70
N ASN A 273 -5.20 10.72 -5.52
CA ASN A 273 -6.40 9.92 -5.76
C ASN A 273 -6.61 9.94 -7.27
N THR A 274 -6.55 8.76 -7.88
CA THR A 274 -6.34 8.65 -9.32
C THR A 274 -7.51 7.98 -10.02
N LEU A 275 -7.63 8.30 -11.30
CA LEU A 275 -8.23 7.44 -12.31
C LEU A 275 -7.07 6.77 -13.06
N LEU A 276 -7.03 5.44 -13.05
CA LEU A 276 -6.00 4.64 -13.71
C LEU A 276 -6.61 3.84 -14.86
N ASN A 277 -5.93 3.84 -16.00
CA ASN A 277 -6.27 2.98 -17.12
C ASN A 277 -5.22 1.88 -17.23
N SER A 278 -5.67 0.64 -17.37
CA SER A 278 -4.85 -0.53 -17.66
C SER A 278 -5.10 -0.97 -19.10
N GLY A 279 -4.02 -1.23 -19.84
CA GLY A 279 -4.12 -1.93 -21.11
C GLY A 279 -4.37 -1.07 -22.36
N GLU A 280 -4.05 0.22 -22.33
CA GLU A 280 -4.21 1.13 -23.48
C GLU A 280 -3.24 0.82 -24.65
N LYS A 281 -2.17 0.06 -24.39
CA LYS A 281 -1.10 -0.30 -25.34
C LYS A 281 -0.92 -1.82 -25.49
N GLY A 282 -1.97 -2.60 -25.25
CA GLY A 282 -1.96 -4.05 -25.48
C GLY A 282 -2.07 -4.91 -24.22
N GLY A 283 -2.26 -4.31 -23.04
CA GLY A 283 -2.61 -5.00 -21.81
C GLY A 283 -1.58 -4.77 -20.70
N ALA A 284 -2.04 -4.35 -19.52
CA ALA A 284 -1.18 -4.27 -18.34
C ALA A 284 -0.87 -5.69 -17.84
N VAL A 285 0.41 -6.01 -17.66
CA VAL A 285 0.82 -7.33 -17.19
C VAL A 285 0.61 -7.41 -15.67
N GLY A 286 -0.03 -8.47 -15.21
CA GLY A 286 -0.08 -8.81 -13.78
C GLY A 286 -0.65 -10.18 -13.49
#